data_AF-A0A5K1FPB1-F1
#
_entry.id   AF-A0A5K1FPB1-F1
#
_cell.length_a   1.000
_cell.length_b   1.000
_cell.length_c   1.000
_cell.angle_alpha   90.00
_cell.angle_beta   90.00
_cell.angle_gamma   90.00
#
_symmetry.space_group_name_H-M   'P 1'
#
loop_
_entity.id
_entity.type
_entity.pdbx_description
1 polymer ?
#
loop_
_entity_poly.entity_id
_entity_poly.type
_entity_poly.pdbx_seq_one_letter_code
_entity_poly.pdbx_strand_id
1 'polypeptide(L)' 'SLVPLGSVEELLATYDSQRRELPPPVVVWEWGWTKSAETWNGRAAMLAVLVLLVLEVTTGEGFLHQWGVLPSVH' A
#
# COMPACT_ATOMS: atom_id res chain seq x y z
N SER A 1 -0.88 13.08 29.62
CA SER A 1 0.08 12.42 30.52
C SER A 1 1.34 12.17 29.70
N LEU A 2 2.45 12.83 30.04
CA LEU A 2 3.72 12.65 29.35
C LEU A 2 4.21 11.24 29.69
N VAL A 3 4.36 10.40 28.67
CA VAL A 3 4.95 9.07 28.83
C VAL A 3 6.32 9.25 29.50
N PRO A 4 6.60 8.56 30.62
CA PRO A 4 7.87 8.72 31.32
C PRO A 4 9.02 8.31 30.39
N LEU A 5 10.03 9.19 30.27
CA LEU A 5 11.28 9.03 29.51
C LEU A 5 12.20 7.88 30.03
N GLY A 6 11.65 6.89 30.72
CA GLY A 6 12.30 5.60 30.93
C GLY A 6 11.65 4.52 30.08
N SER A 7 10.33 4.64 29.88
CA SER A 7 9.55 3.70 29.06
C SER A 7 9.78 3.89 27.56
N VAL A 8 10.07 5.10 27.06
CA VAL A 8 10.25 5.30 25.61
C VAL A 8 11.57 4.70 25.14
N GLU A 9 12.63 4.87 25.91
CA GLU A 9 13.97 4.38 25.58
C GLU A 9 14.11 2.89 25.92
N GLU A 10 13.37 2.36 26.90
CA GLU A 10 13.17 0.91 27.04
C GLU A 10 12.39 0.33 25.85
N LEU A 11 11.30 0.97 25.40
CA LEU A 11 10.56 0.55 24.21
C LEU A 11 11.41 0.66 22.95
N LEU A 12 12.22 1.72 22.82
CA LEU A 12 13.12 1.92 21.69
C LEU A 12 14.24 0.88 21.73
N ALA A 13 14.83 0.57 22.89
CA ALA A 13 15.84 -0.48 23.03
C ALA A 13 15.26 -1.87 22.72
N THR A 14 14.01 -2.13 23.10
CA THR A 14 13.30 -3.37 22.76
C THR A 14 12.99 -3.44 21.27
N TYR A 15 12.55 -2.34 20.66
CA TYR A 15 12.31 -2.26 19.21
C TYR A 15 13.60 -2.40 18.40
N ASP A 16 14.68 -1.75 18.83
CA ASP A 16 15.97 -1.73 18.14
C ASP A 16 16.70 -3.08 18.28
N SER A 17 16.61 -3.75 19.45
CA SER A 17 17.08 -5.12 19.63
C SER A 17 16.27 -6.17 18.85
N GLN A 18 15.02 -5.85 18.50
CA GLN A 18 14.16 -6.66 17.64
C GLN A 18 14.26 -6.29 16.15
N ARG A 19 15.19 -5.41 15.75
CA ARG A 19 15.58 -5.23 14.34
C ARG A 19 16.28 -6.50 13.84
N ARG A 20 15.48 -7.56 13.69
CA ARG A 20 15.73 -8.62 12.73
C ARG A 20 16.04 -7.92 11.42
N GLU A 21 17.21 -8.24 10.86
CA GLU A 21 17.60 -7.80 9.53
C GLU A 21 16.39 -7.98 8.61
N LEU A 22 15.96 -6.88 7.98
CA LEU A 22 14.80 -6.93 7.08
C LEU A 22 15.11 -7.99 6.03
N PRO A 23 14.15 -8.89 5.73
CA PRO A 23 14.35 -9.85 4.66
C PRO A 23 14.76 -9.08 3.41
N PRO A 24 15.73 -9.58 2.64
CA PRO A 24 16.22 -8.89 1.46
C PRO A 24 15.05 -8.50 0.57
N PRO A 25 15.04 -7.28 0.00
CA PRO A 25 13.91 -6.79 -0.77
C PRO A 25 13.62 -7.76 -1.90
N VAL A 26 12.33 -8.10 -2.06
CA VAL A 26 11.92 -9.00 -3.13
C VAL A 26 12.01 -8.25 -4.45
N VAL A 27 13.10 -8.51 -5.18
CA VAL A 27 13.44 -7.83 -6.44
C VAL A 27 13.06 -8.64 -7.67
N VAL A 28 13.07 -9.97 -7.58
CA VAL A 28 12.71 -10.86 -8.68
C VAL A 28 11.26 -11.33 -8.50
N TRP A 29 10.49 -11.38 -9.58
CA TRP A 29 9.17 -11.97 -9.58
C TRP A 29 9.26 -13.51 -9.56
N GLU A 30 8.61 -14.14 -8.59
CA GLU A 30 8.41 -15.58 -8.53
C GLU A 30 6.94 -15.94 -8.77
N TRP A 31 6.71 -16.97 -9.59
CA TRP A 31 5.37 -17.50 -9.84
C TRP A 31 4.90 -18.41 -8.72
N GLY A 32 3.59 -18.36 -8.42
CA GLY A 32 2.94 -19.19 -7.41
C GLY A 32 2.46 -18.41 -6.19
N TRP A 33 2.12 -19.12 -5.11
CA TRP A 33 1.66 -18.55 -3.84
C TRP A 33 2.82 -18.10 -2.96
N THR A 34 3.68 -17.23 -3.50
CA THR A 34 4.88 -16.74 -2.80
C THR A 34 4.71 -15.31 -2.30
N LYS A 35 5.50 -14.92 -1.30
CA LYS A 35 5.53 -13.52 -0.83
C LYS A 35 6.00 -12.54 -1.89
N SER A 36 6.75 -13.01 -2.88
CA SER A 36 7.08 -12.23 -4.08
C SER A 36 5.83 -11.85 -4.87
N ALA A 37 5.00 -12.84 -5.23
CA ALA A 37 3.79 -12.59 -6.02
C ALA A 37 2.83 -11.65 -5.27
N GLU A 38 2.67 -11.83 -3.96
CA GLU A 38 1.87 -10.94 -3.10
C GLU A 38 2.38 -9.49 -3.16
N THR A 39 3.69 -9.29 -3.03
CA THR A 39 4.32 -7.94 -3.05
C THR A 39 4.12 -7.25 -4.40
N TRP A 40 4.36 -7.97 -5.50
CA TRP A 40 4.22 -7.40 -6.83
C TRP A 40 2.76 -7.14 -7.22
N ASN A 41 1.83 -8.02 -6.83
CA ASN A 41 0.40 -7.78 -7.00
C ASN A 41 -0.05 -6.53 -6.24
N GLY A 42 0.44 -6.34 -5.01
CA GLY A 42 0.18 -5.12 -4.24
C GLY A 42 0.68 -3.86 -4.95
N ARG A 43 1.90 -3.87 -5.51
CA ARG A 43 2.45 -2.75 -6.28
C ARG A 43 1.61 -2.45 -7.52
N ALA A 44 1.24 -3.49 -8.27
CA ALA A 44 0.38 -3.34 -9.45
C ALA A 44 -0.98 -2.75 -9.07
N ALA A 45 -1.59 -3.19 -7.97
CA ALA A 45 -2.85 -2.66 -7.48
C ALA A 45 -2.75 -1.17 -7.08
N MET A 46 -1.69 -0.78 -6.36
CA MET A 46 -1.47 0.63 -6.00
C MET A 46 -1.31 1.52 -7.25
N LEU A 47 -0.56 1.05 -8.25
CA LEU A 47 -0.42 1.75 -9.52
C LEU A 47 -1.74 1.84 -10.28
N ALA A 48 -2.52 0.77 -10.32
CA ALA A 48 -3.83 0.76 -10.97
C ALA A 48 -4.78 1.78 -10.33
N VAL A 49 -4.83 1.84 -9.00
CA VAL A 49 -5.62 2.85 -8.27
C VAL A 49 -5.16 4.26 -8.63
N LEU A 50 -3.85 4.52 -8.65
CA LEU A 50 -3.32 5.83 -9.02
C LEU A 50 -3.71 6.22 -10.45
N VAL A 51 -3.58 5.31 -11.41
CA VAL A 51 -3.97 5.53 -12.80
C VAL A 51 -5.47 5.81 -12.92
N LEU A 52 -6.30 5.04 -12.22
CA LEU A 52 -7.75 5.26 -12.22
C LEU A 52 -8.12 6.64 -11.66
N LEU A 53 -7.49 7.07 -10.57
CA LEU A 53 -7.70 8.41 -10.00
C LEU A 53 -7.27 9.51 -10.98
N VAL A 54 -6.12 9.34 -11.66
CA VAL A 54 -5.66 10.30 -12.67
C VAL A 54 -6.66 10.37 -13.82
N LEU A 55 -7.12 9.22 -14.31
CA LEU A 55 -8.12 9.17 -15.39
C LEU A 55 -9.40 9.89 -14.96
N GLU A 56 -9.98 9.54 -13.81
CA GLU A 56 -11.19 10.16 -13.27
C GLU A 56 -11.09 11.69 -13.18
N VAL A 57 -9.96 12.21 -12.67
CA VAL A 57 -9.72 13.67 -12.61
C VAL A 57 -9.62 14.30 -14.00
N THR A 58 -8.98 13.62 -14.96
CA THR A 58 -8.81 14.16 -16.31
C THR A 58 -10.07 14.07 -17.18
N THR A 59 -10.91 13.05 -17.01
CA THR A 59 -12.16 12.90 -17.75
C THR A 59 -13.34 13.63 -17.11
N GLY A 60 -13.27 13.97 -15.82
CA GLY A 60 -14.36 14.65 -15.09
C GLY A 60 -15.60 13.79 -14.83
N GLU A 61 -15.60 12.55 -15.33
CA GLU A 61 -16.61 11.52 -15.10
C GLU A 61 -15.97 10.37 -14.32
N GLY A 62 -16.65 9.89 -13.27
CA GLY A 62 -16.19 8.76 -12.48
C GLY A 62 -16.10 7.49 -13.33
N PHE A 63 -15.13 6.61 -13.07
CA PHE A 63 -14.94 5.39 -13.85
C PHE A 63 -16.20 4.49 -13.89
N LEU A 64 -17.00 4.51 -12.82
CA LEU A 64 -18.29 3.80 -12.73
C LEU A 64 -19.37 4.38 -13.64
N HIS A 65 -19.29 5.67 -13.97
CA HIS A 65 -20.17 6.34 -14.91
C HIS A 65 -19.86 5.94 -16.36
N GLN A 66 -18.56 5.88 -16.71
CA GLN A 66 -18.11 5.42 -18.03
C GLN A 66 -18.48 3.95 -18.32
N TRP A 67 -18.53 3.09 -17.29
CA TRP A 67 -18.94 1.69 -17.41
C TRP A 67 -20.47 1.48 -17.28
N GLY A 68 -21.25 2.55 -17.10
CA GLY A 68 -22.73 2.50 -17.06
C GLY A 68 -23.33 1.94 -15.76
N VAL A 69 -22.58 1.91 -14.65
CA VAL A 69 -23.03 1.35 -13.36
C VAL A 69 -23.85 2.37 -12.55
N LEU A 70 -23.63 3.67 -12.75
CA LEU A 70 -24.42 4.74 -12.13
C LEU A 70 -25.12 5.57 -13.21
N PRO A 71 -26.41 5.95 -13.01
CA PRO A 71 -27.08 6.89 -13.90
C PRO A 71 -26.41 8.27 -13.79
N SER A 72 -26.24 8.95 -14.93
CA SER A 72 -25.80 10.34 -14.98
C SER A 72 -26.72 11.18 -14.08
N VAL A 73 -26.19 11.74 -13.01
CA VAL A 73 -26.93 12.71 -12.20
C VAL A 73 -26.88 14.03 -12.95
N HIS A 74 -27.83 14.20 -13.87
CA HIS A 74 -28.23 15.50 -14.43
C HIS A 74 -29.40 16.06 -13.65
#